data_AF-A0A9E6ER16-F1
#
_entry.id   AF-A0A9E6ER16-F1
#
_cell.length_a   1.000
_cell.length_b   1.000
_cell.length_c   1.000
_cell.angle_alpha   90.00
_cell.angle_beta   90.00
_cell.angle_gamma   90.00
#
_symmetry.space_group_name_H-M   'P 1'
#
loop_
_entity.id
_entity.type
_entity.pdbx_description
1 polymer ?
#
loop_
_entity_poly.entity_id
_entity_poly.type
_entity_poly.pdbx_seq_one_letter_code
_entity_poly.pdbx_strand_id
1 'polypeptide(L)'
;PKDADAVDVIFARMEAHGTTRIGVLSSNTGFGKAGKEQIEKLAAAAGITVAISEVYDKAATDLTAEVTKLKAAGVQAVLNWSIEPAQSIVLKNLKQVGLDVPAYQSHGFANVQYAKAAGAAAEGVVFPASRVVVADVLPRDHPQKAVVTAFKTAYEARYKEDVSTFGGHAWDAFTVLAKALGEGGDDREKVRAAVEGTRGLAGTAGVFNFSATDHNGLDASAFELLTVKDGKFVPAPK
;
A
#
# COMPACT_ATOMS: atom_id res chain seq x y z
N PRO A 1 -6.73 -6.34 2.06
CA PRO A 1 -6.64 -5.69 3.38
C PRO A 1 -7.27 -4.31 3.29
N LYS A 2 -7.63 -3.69 4.41
CA LYS A 2 -8.21 -2.34 4.46
C LYS A 2 -7.14 -1.30 4.83
N ASP A 3 -7.47 -0.02 4.64
CA ASP A 3 -6.56 1.11 4.93
C ASP A 3 -6.04 1.09 6.37
N ALA A 4 -6.90 0.76 7.33
CA ALA A 4 -6.51 0.63 8.74
C ALA A 4 -5.39 -0.40 8.94
N ASP A 5 -5.43 -1.54 8.25
CA ASP A 5 -4.38 -2.56 8.35
C ASP A 5 -3.04 -2.04 7.81
N ALA A 6 -3.07 -1.23 6.74
CA ALA A 6 -1.87 -0.60 6.20
C ALA A 6 -1.29 0.43 7.18
N VAL A 7 -2.14 1.23 7.83
CA VAL A 7 -1.73 2.16 8.88
C VAL A 7 -1.10 1.40 10.05
N ASP A 8 -1.73 0.33 10.54
CA ASP A 8 -1.21 -0.48 11.65
C ASP A 8 0.18 -1.05 11.33
N VAL A 9 0.38 -1.57 10.12
CA VAL A 9 1.67 -2.10 9.66
C VAL A 9 2.75 -1.00 9.59
N ILE A 10 2.39 0.19 9.09
CA ILE A 10 3.30 1.35 9.06
C ILE A 10 3.63 1.82 10.49
N PHE A 11 2.66 1.88 11.38
CA PHE A 11 2.86 2.34 12.75
C PHE A 11 3.69 1.35 13.57
N ALA A 12 3.48 0.04 13.42
CA ALA A 12 4.34 -0.97 14.02
C ALA A 12 5.81 -0.81 13.56
N ARG A 13 6.02 -0.45 12.29
CA ARG A 13 7.35 -0.14 11.76
C ARG A 13 7.93 1.13 12.38
N MET A 14 7.14 2.18 12.51
CA MET A 14 7.54 3.43 13.15
C MET A 14 7.93 3.22 14.62
N GLU A 15 7.12 2.46 15.36
CA GLU A 15 7.37 2.10 16.76
C GLU A 15 8.68 1.35 16.93
N ALA A 16 8.93 0.32 16.10
CA ALA A 16 10.18 -0.44 16.11
C ALA A 16 11.43 0.42 15.83
N HIS A 17 11.25 1.57 15.19
CA HIS A 17 12.31 2.54 14.86
C HIS A 17 12.27 3.79 15.76
N GLY A 18 11.50 3.77 16.84
CA GLY A 18 11.42 4.87 17.82
C GLY A 18 10.79 6.16 17.29
N THR A 19 10.03 6.09 16.21
CA THR A 19 9.31 7.23 15.62
C THR A 19 8.02 7.47 16.40
N THR A 20 7.89 8.63 17.02
CA THR A 20 6.72 9.02 17.83
C THR A 20 6.08 10.33 17.38
N ARG A 21 6.70 11.06 16.44
CA ARG A 21 6.18 12.34 15.91
C ARG A 21 6.27 12.40 14.39
N ILE A 22 5.13 12.42 13.71
CA ILE A 22 5.08 12.36 12.24
C ILE A 22 4.39 13.56 11.61
N GLY A 23 4.78 13.86 10.37
CA GLY A 23 4.03 14.73 9.47
C GLY A 23 3.21 13.89 8.50
N VAL A 24 1.96 14.26 8.27
CA VAL A 24 1.07 13.56 7.34
C VAL A 24 0.82 14.43 6.12
N LEU A 25 0.92 13.84 4.94
CA LEU A 25 0.45 14.40 3.69
C LEU A 25 -0.64 13.50 3.11
N SER A 26 -1.68 14.07 2.53
CA SER A 26 -2.68 13.30 1.79
C SER A 26 -3.19 14.04 0.57
N SER A 27 -3.52 13.33 -0.50
CA SER A 27 -4.21 13.98 -1.64
C SER A 27 -5.67 14.30 -1.29
N ASN A 28 -6.26 15.27 -1.99
CA ASN A 28 -7.66 15.68 -1.82
C ASN A 28 -8.70 14.68 -2.40
N THR A 29 -8.31 13.42 -2.62
CA THR A 29 -9.20 12.37 -3.13
C THR A 29 -9.91 11.63 -2.00
N GLY A 30 -10.89 10.80 -2.37
CA GLY A 30 -11.58 9.95 -1.40
C GLY A 30 -10.63 9.00 -0.67
N PHE A 31 -9.63 8.45 -1.39
CA PHE A 31 -8.60 7.59 -0.80
C PHE A 31 -7.67 8.37 0.14
N GLY A 32 -7.19 9.55 -0.28
CA GLY A 32 -6.37 10.42 0.56
C GLY A 32 -7.08 10.82 1.85
N LYS A 33 -8.35 11.24 1.75
CA LYS A 33 -9.19 11.58 2.90
C LYS A 33 -9.40 10.39 3.85
N ALA A 34 -9.81 9.23 3.33
CA ALA A 34 -10.08 8.05 4.16
C ALA A 34 -8.81 7.57 4.89
N GLY A 35 -7.67 7.56 4.21
CA GLY A 35 -6.38 7.22 4.81
C GLY A 35 -5.96 8.18 5.92
N LYS A 36 -6.05 9.49 5.67
CA LYS A 36 -5.79 10.52 6.69
C LYS A 36 -6.64 10.30 7.94
N GLU A 37 -7.93 10.01 7.77
CA GLU A 37 -8.84 9.71 8.89
C GLU A 37 -8.41 8.46 9.67
N GLN A 38 -7.95 7.39 8.99
CA GLN A 38 -7.42 6.20 9.70
C GLN A 38 -6.12 6.52 10.44
N ILE A 39 -5.20 7.24 9.82
CA ILE A 39 -3.92 7.65 10.43
C ILE A 39 -4.19 8.42 11.72
N GLU A 40 -5.04 9.46 11.66
CA GLU A 40 -5.35 10.32 12.81
C GLU A 40 -6.08 9.55 13.91
N LYS A 41 -6.99 8.64 13.54
CA LYS A 41 -7.72 7.80 14.49
C LYS A 41 -6.81 6.82 15.24
N LEU A 42 -5.84 6.22 14.55
CA LEU A 42 -5.01 5.14 15.11
C LEU A 42 -3.75 5.65 15.81
N ALA A 43 -3.29 6.87 15.49
CA ALA A 43 -1.99 7.39 15.93
C ALA A 43 -1.81 7.36 17.46
N ALA A 44 -2.81 7.83 18.21
CA ALA A 44 -2.72 7.90 19.67
C ALA A 44 -2.55 6.51 20.32
N ALA A 45 -3.26 5.49 19.80
CA ALA A 45 -3.14 4.11 20.31
C ALA A 45 -1.77 3.50 19.99
N ALA A 46 -1.13 3.94 18.91
CA ALA A 46 0.22 3.54 18.52
C ALA A 46 1.34 4.40 19.16
N GLY A 47 1.02 5.32 20.08
CA GLY A 47 2.02 6.21 20.69
C GLY A 47 2.60 7.25 19.72
N ILE A 48 1.92 7.51 18.60
CA ILE A 48 2.32 8.44 17.56
C ILE A 48 1.55 9.76 17.69
N THR A 49 2.28 10.86 17.60
CA THR A 49 1.75 12.21 17.50
C THR A 49 1.79 12.66 16.04
N VAL A 50 0.61 12.95 15.47
CA VAL A 50 0.52 13.66 14.18
C VAL A 50 0.79 15.15 14.45
N ALA A 51 2.00 15.58 14.16
CA ALA A 51 2.48 16.93 14.42
C ALA A 51 1.80 17.99 13.54
N ILE A 52 1.52 17.60 12.31
CA ILE A 52 0.94 18.41 11.25
C ILE A 52 0.38 17.46 10.19
N SER A 53 -0.70 17.88 9.54
CA SER A 53 -1.46 17.07 8.59
C SER A 53 -1.89 17.98 7.45
N GLU A 54 -1.22 17.91 6.31
CA GLU A 54 -1.50 18.76 5.14
C GLU A 54 -2.21 17.96 4.04
N VAL A 55 -3.09 18.64 3.32
CA VAL A 55 -3.79 18.09 2.16
C VAL A 55 -3.32 18.82 0.92
N TYR A 56 -3.02 18.08 -0.15
CA TYR A 56 -2.62 18.66 -1.43
C TYR A 56 -3.56 18.25 -2.57
N ASP A 57 -3.56 19.05 -3.64
CA ASP A 57 -4.34 18.73 -4.82
C ASP A 57 -3.77 17.52 -5.56
N LYS A 58 -4.62 16.58 -5.98
CA LYS A 58 -4.20 15.38 -6.71
C LYS A 58 -3.40 15.66 -8.00
N ALA A 59 -3.56 16.85 -8.59
CA ALA A 59 -2.85 17.32 -9.77
C ALA A 59 -1.70 18.30 -9.43
N ALA A 60 -1.32 18.41 -8.15
CA ALA A 60 -0.19 19.22 -7.72
C ALA A 60 1.09 18.83 -8.47
N THR A 61 1.79 19.84 -8.97
CA THR A 61 3.07 19.71 -9.69
C THR A 61 4.25 20.18 -8.84
N ASP A 62 3.98 20.83 -7.71
CA ASP A 62 4.94 21.25 -6.70
C ASP A 62 4.27 21.10 -5.32
N LEU A 63 5.03 20.60 -4.35
CA LEU A 63 4.58 20.38 -2.96
C LEU A 63 5.55 21.02 -1.96
N THR A 64 6.36 21.99 -2.40
CA THR A 64 7.42 22.62 -1.60
C THR A 64 6.85 23.28 -0.35
N ALA A 65 5.69 23.91 -0.45
CA ALA A 65 5.04 24.59 0.66
C ALA A 65 4.64 23.60 1.77
N GLU A 66 3.99 22.49 1.41
CA GLU A 66 3.54 21.44 2.30
C GLU A 66 4.73 20.81 3.02
N VAL A 67 5.77 20.38 2.29
CA VAL A 67 6.95 19.76 2.91
C VAL A 67 7.75 20.73 3.78
N THR A 68 7.74 22.04 3.45
CA THR A 68 8.38 23.06 4.29
C THR A 68 7.68 23.20 5.64
N LYS A 69 6.35 23.13 5.66
CA LYS A 69 5.58 23.12 6.91
C LYS A 69 5.88 21.87 7.74
N LEU A 70 6.03 20.69 7.11
CA LEU A 70 6.46 19.48 7.82
C LEU A 70 7.83 19.67 8.49
N LYS A 71 8.79 20.26 7.76
CA LYS A 71 10.13 20.56 8.29
C LYS A 71 10.06 21.51 9.48
N ALA A 72 9.26 22.57 9.38
CA ALA A 72 9.05 23.52 10.47
C ALA A 72 8.40 22.88 11.71
N ALA A 73 7.57 21.84 11.53
CA ALA A 73 6.91 21.12 12.62
C ALA A 73 7.84 20.13 13.38
N GLY A 74 9.09 19.97 12.93
CA GLY A 74 10.11 19.13 13.58
C GLY A 74 9.72 17.65 13.62
N VAL A 75 9.20 17.14 12.50
CA VAL A 75 8.74 15.74 12.39
C VAL A 75 9.92 14.77 12.33
N GLN A 76 9.74 13.57 12.88
CA GLN A 76 10.72 12.47 12.84
C GLN A 76 10.53 11.55 11.64
N ALA A 77 9.35 11.56 11.02
CA ALA A 77 9.05 10.86 9.78
C ALA A 77 7.91 11.57 9.03
N VAL A 78 7.79 11.27 7.74
CA VAL A 78 6.67 11.72 6.90
C VAL A 78 5.88 10.52 6.44
N LEU A 79 4.54 10.57 6.55
CA LEU A 79 3.63 9.59 5.97
C LEU A 79 2.76 10.27 4.91
N ASN A 80 2.94 9.87 3.65
CA ASN A 80 2.10 10.35 2.55
C ASN A 80 1.04 9.30 2.14
N TRP A 81 -0.21 9.75 2.00
CA TRP A 81 -1.34 8.91 1.62
C TRP A 81 -2.01 9.38 0.33
N SER A 82 -1.70 8.70 -0.77
CA SER A 82 -2.22 9.00 -2.12
C SER A 82 -1.97 7.85 -3.09
N ILE A 83 -2.59 7.93 -4.26
CA ILE A 83 -2.40 7.01 -5.40
C ILE A 83 -2.05 7.76 -6.69
N GLU A 84 -1.82 9.08 -6.60
CA GLU A 84 -1.60 9.93 -7.75
C GLU A 84 -0.10 10.17 -8.03
N PRO A 85 0.31 10.55 -9.25
CA PRO A 85 1.72 10.80 -9.57
C PRO A 85 2.42 11.79 -8.63
N ALA A 86 1.67 12.71 -8.03
CA ALA A 86 2.12 13.66 -7.02
C ALA A 86 2.85 13.02 -5.83
N GLN A 87 2.60 11.74 -5.50
CA GLN A 87 3.35 11.02 -4.46
C GLN A 87 4.86 10.92 -4.76
N SER A 88 5.24 10.93 -6.03
CA SER A 88 6.65 10.96 -6.46
C SER A 88 7.28 12.33 -6.26
N ILE A 89 6.45 13.40 -6.38
CA ILE A 89 6.86 14.79 -6.16
C ILE A 89 7.12 15.03 -4.66
N VAL A 90 6.30 14.45 -3.77
CA VAL A 90 6.54 14.51 -2.31
C VAL A 90 7.99 14.14 -1.99
N LEU A 91 8.46 13.00 -2.50
CA LEU A 91 9.80 12.48 -2.21
C LEU A 91 10.90 13.43 -2.73
N LYS A 92 10.74 13.97 -3.95
CA LYS A 92 11.67 14.96 -4.51
C LYS A 92 11.72 16.23 -3.67
N ASN A 93 10.55 16.73 -3.28
CA ASN A 93 10.44 17.98 -2.56
C ASN A 93 10.98 17.85 -1.13
N LEU A 94 10.82 16.70 -0.46
CA LEU A 94 11.48 16.43 0.82
C LEU A 94 13.00 16.60 0.72
N LYS A 95 13.62 16.04 -0.32
CA LYS A 95 15.06 16.21 -0.59
C LYS A 95 15.42 17.65 -0.95
N GLN A 96 14.62 18.31 -1.79
CA GLN A 96 14.82 19.70 -2.21
C GLN A 96 14.84 20.67 -1.02
N VAL A 97 13.95 20.50 -0.04
CA VAL A 97 13.91 21.36 1.16
C VAL A 97 14.89 20.91 2.26
N GLY A 98 15.64 19.83 2.02
CA GLY A 98 16.57 19.25 2.99
C GLY A 98 15.87 18.75 4.26
N LEU A 99 14.73 18.09 4.12
CA LEU A 99 14.07 17.34 5.19
C LEU A 99 14.48 15.86 5.06
N ASP A 100 15.53 15.48 5.79
CA ASP A 100 16.12 14.14 5.74
C ASP A 100 15.61 13.27 6.89
N VAL A 101 14.36 12.84 6.78
CA VAL A 101 13.69 11.92 7.71
C VAL A 101 13.10 10.74 6.94
N PRO A 102 12.88 9.58 7.58
CA PRO A 102 12.19 8.46 6.95
C PRO A 102 10.86 8.87 6.30
N ALA A 103 10.70 8.48 5.04
CA ALA A 103 9.48 8.71 4.28
C ALA A 103 8.71 7.39 4.16
N TYR A 104 7.43 7.45 4.52
CA TYR A 104 6.48 6.37 4.39
C TYR A 104 5.41 6.73 3.37
N GLN A 105 4.98 5.75 2.60
CA GLN A 105 3.91 5.89 1.62
C GLN A 105 2.78 4.90 1.92
N SER A 106 1.57 5.23 1.50
CA SER A 106 0.46 4.27 1.51
C SER A 106 0.73 3.07 0.59
N HIS A 107 -0.12 2.06 0.68
CA HIS A 107 -0.10 0.93 -0.25
C HIS A 107 -0.40 1.32 -1.71
N GLY A 108 -0.87 2.56 -1.96
CA GLY A 108 -0.97 3.15 -3.28
C GLY A 108 0.36 3.37 -4.01
N PHE A 109 1.49 3.32 -3.30
CA PHE A 109 2.82 3.49 -3.90
C PHE A 109 3.34 2.23 -4.61
N ALA A 110 2.62 1.10 -4.51
CA ALA A 110 3.00 -0.20 -5.08
C ALA A 110 2.84 -0.30 -6.62
N ASN A 111 3.30 0.74 -7.32
CA ASN A 111 3.58 0.77 -8.74
C ASN A 111 5.01 1.34 -8.91
N VAL A 112 5.91 0.52 -9.46
CA VAL A 112 7.33 0.87 -9.59
C VAL A 112 7.58 2.15 -10.40
N GLN A 113 6.62 2.55 -11.24
CA GLN A 113 6.71 3.80 -11.98
C GLN A 113 6.77 5.04 -11.07
N TYR A 114 6.16 5.02 -9.88
CA TYR A 114 6.27 6.12 -8.92
C TYR A 114 7.70 6.24 -8.36
N ALA A 115 8.32 5.11 -8.01
CA ALA A 115 9.73 5.09 -7.59
C ALA A 115 10.66 5.54 -8.72
N LYS A 116 10.45 5.07 -9.95
CA LYS A 116 11.20 5.52 -11.15
C LYS A 116 11.04 7.01 -11.38
N ALA A 117 9.82 7.55 -11.25
CA ALA A 117 9.55 8.97 -11.41
C ALA A 117 10.20 9.83 -10.32
N ALA A 118 10.27 9.34 -9.08
CA ALA A 118 10.97 9.96 -7.96
C ALA A 118 12.50 9.88 -8.09
N GLY A 119 13.03 8.87 -8.78
CA GLY A 119 14.46 8.67 -8.98
C GLY A 119 15.17 8.41 -7.64
N ALA A 120 16.35 9.01 -7.46
CA ALA A 120 17.14 8.85 -6.22
C ALA A 120 16.39 9.30 -4.94
N ALA A 121 15.39 10.17 -5.07
CA ALA A 121 14.59 10.61 -3.92
C ALA A 121 13.68 9.50 -3.36
N ALA A 122 13.44 8.42 -4.12
CA ALA A 122 12.69 7.27 -3.63
C ALA A 122 13.51 6.34 -2.74
N GLU A 123 14.84 6.42 -2.74
CA GLU A 123 15.64 5.44 -2.03
C GLU A 123 15.35 5.43 -0.52
N GLY A 124 15.10 4.22 0.00
CA GLY A 124 14.76 4.01 1.41
C GLY A 124 13.33 4.38 1.80
N VAL A 125 12.47 4.84 0.88
CA VAL A 125 11.03 5.02 1.18
C VAL A 125 10.43 3.69 1.61
N VAL A 126 9.55 3.68 2.60
CA VAL A 126 8.92 2.45 3.13
C VAL A 126 7.42 2.46 2.87
N PHE A 127 6.85 1.35 2.42
CA PHE A 127 5.40 1.25 2.16
C PHE A 127 4.90 -0.19 2.24
N PRO A 128 3.67 -0.41 2.74
CA PRO A 128 3.05 -1.72 2.71
C PRO A 128 2.57 -2.03 1.28
N ALA A 129 2.75 -3.25 0.79
CA ALA A 129 2.28 -3.66 -0.53
C ALA A 129 1.84 -5.12 -0.53
N SER A 130 1.06 -5.52 -1.53
CA SER A 130 0.84 -6.92 -1.81
C SER A 130 2.14 -7.57 -2.33
N ARG A 131 2.28 -8.88 -2.12
CA ARG A 131 3.50 -9.62 -2.49
C ARG A 131 3.70 -9.78 -3.99
N VAL A 132 2.72 -9.39 -4.82
CA VAL A 132 2.79 -9.51 -6.28
C VAL A 132 3.96 -8.72 -6.90
N VAL A 133 4.26 -7.55 -6.34
CA VAL A 133 5.36 -6.68 -6.84
C VAL A 133 6.75 -7.16 -6.41
N VAL A 134 6.81 -8.19 -5.56
CA VAL A 134 8.05 -8.85 -5.10
C VAL A 134 7.98 -10.37 -5.28
N ALA A 135 7.20 -10.83 -6.27
CA ALA A 135 6.99 -12.25 -6.56
C ALA A 135 8.31 -13.03 -6.67
N ASP A 136 9.36 -12.44 -7.24
CA ASP A 136 10.62 -13.11 -7.53
C ASP A 136 11.38 -13.54 -6.26
N VAL A 137 11.32 -12.71 -5.21
CA VAL A 137 12.07 -12.91 -3.95
C VAL A 137 11.25 -13.62 -2.87
N LEU A 138 9.98 -13.93 -3.16
CA LEU A 138 9.12 -14.64 -2.23
C LEU A 138 9.58 -16.11 -2.06
N PRO A 139 9.56 -16.68 -0.83
CA PRO A 139 9.89 -18.09 -0.59
C PRO A 139 9.09 -19.04 -1.49
N ARG A 140 9.70 -20.16 -1.89
CA ARG A 140 9.08 -21.11 -2.83
C ARG A 140 7.84 -21.78 -2.26
N ASP A 141 7.81 -21.98 -0.95
CA ASP A 141 6.74 -22.61 -0.17
C ASP A 141 5.67 -21.61 0.32
N HIS A 142 5.83 -20.31 0.02
CA HIS A 142 4.84 -19.32 0.41
C HIS A 142 3.50 -19.58 -0.28
N PRO A 143 2.34 -19.56 0.43
CA PRO A 143 1.03 -19.88 -0.13
C PRO A 143 0.65 -19.08 -1.38
N GLN A 144 1.08 -17.82 -1.45
CA GLN A 144 0.84 -16.94 -2.60
C GLN A 144 1.82 -17.12 -3.77
N LYS A 145 2.94 -17.85 -3.62
CA LYS A 145 4.04 -17.88 -4.61
C LYS A 145 3.57 -18.27 -6.00
N ALA A 146 2.76 -19.33 -6.10
CA ALA A 146 2.25 -19.81 -7.38
C ALA A 146 1.37 -18.75 -8.07
N VAL A 147 0.38 -18.19 -7.37
CA VAL A 147 -0.57 -17.23 -7.94
C VAL A 147 0.10 -15.90 -8.31
N VAL A 148 0.97 -15.35 -7.46
CA VAL A 148 1.66 -14.09 -7.79
C VAL A 148 2.62 -14.24 -8.95
N THR A 149 3.33 -15.36 -9.05
CA THR A 149 4.26 -15.63 -10.16
C THR A 149 3.50 -15.81 -11.47
N ALA A 150 2.39 -16.57 -11.44
CA ALA A 150 1.55 -16.78 -12.62
C ALA A 150 0.94 -15.46 -13.12
N PHE A 151 0.35 -14.66 -12.23
CA PHE A 151 -0.23 -13.37 -12.57
C PHE A 151 0.81 -12.41 -13.13
N LYS A 152 1.95 -12.23 -12.42
CA LYS A 152 3.04 -11.38 -12.88
C LYS A 152 3.52 -11.79 -14.27
N THR A 153 3.80 -13.07 -14.48
CA THR A 153 4.29 -13.57 -15.77
C THR A 153 3.30 -13.30 -16.90
N ALA A 154 2.00 -13.57 -16.68
CA ALA A 154 0.97 -13.32 -17.67
C ALA A 154 0.81 -11.83 -17.99
N TYR A 155 0.80 -10.97 -16.96
CA TYR A 155 0.65 -9.53 -17.09
C TYR A 155 1.82 -8.93 -17.88
N GLU A 156 3.05 -9.16 -17.43
CA GLU A 156 4.24 -8.58 -18.05
C GLU A 156 4.46 -9.10 -19.47
N ALA A 157 4.12 -10.37 -19.74
CA ALA A 157 4.16 -10.94 -21.09
C ALA A 157 3.15 -10.27 -22.04
N ARG A 158 1.94 -9.94 -21.55
CA ARG A 158 0.86 -9.38 -22.36
C ARG A 158 0.97 -7.87 -22.58
N TYR A 159 1.36 -7.13 -21.55
CA TYR A 159 1.36 -5.67 -21.54
C TYR A 159 2.75 -5.05 -21.73
N LYS A 160 3.82 -5.85 -21.61
CA LYS A 160 5.22 -5.40 -21.75
C LYS A 160 5.58 -4.27 -20.78
N GLU A 161 5.01 -4.32 -19.58
CA GLU A 161 5.26 -3.38 -18.48
C GLU A 161 5.35 -4.16 -17.17
N ASP A 162 6.05 -3.59 -16.18
CA ASP A 162 6.16 -4.19 -14.84
C ASP A 162 4.79 -4.29 -14.16
N VAL A 163 4.56 -5.39 -13.44
CA VAL A 163 3.32 -5.54 -12.65
C VAL A 163 3.25 -4.50 -11.53
N SER A 164 2.03 -4.01 -11.25
CA SER A 164 1.71 -3.25 -10.03
C SER A 164 0.70 -4.02 -9.19
N THR A 165 0.50 -3.59 -7.93
CA THR A 165 -0.55 -4.20 -7.10
C THR A 165 -1.95 -4.08 -7.73
N PHE A 166 -2.18 -3.05 -8.53
CA PHE A 166 -3.53 -2.65 -8.95
C PHE A 166 -4.19 -3.66 -9.89
N GLY A 167 -3.44 -4.22 -10.84
CA GLY A 167 -3.97 -5.26 -11.74
C GLY A 167 -4.38 -6.53 -10.98
N GLY A 168 -3.69 -6.82 -9.88
CA GLY A 168 -3.98 -7.97 -9.02
C GLY A 168 -5.34 -7.90 -8.35
N HIS A 169 -5.84 -6.70 -8.05
CA HIS A 169 -7.16 -6.53 -7.42
C HIS A 169 -8.30 -7.05 -8.30
N ALA A 170 -8.27 -6.75 -9.60
CA ALA A 170 -9.27 -7.26 -10.53
C ALA A 170 -9.13 -8.78 -10.71
N TRP A 171 -7.90 -9.27 -10.83
CA TRP A 171 -7.61 -10.70 -10.92
C TRP A 171 -8.19 -11.48 -9.73
N ASP A 172 -7.96 -10.99 -8.52
CA ASP A 172 -8.46 -11.60 -7.29
C ASP A 172 -9.98 -11.56 -7.22
N ALA A 173 -10.61 -10.43 -7.56
CA ALA A 173 -12.06 -10.30 -7.59
C ALA A 173 -12.71 -11.31 -8.55
N PHE A 174 -12.14 -11.47 -9.76
CA PHE A 174 -12.62 -12.48 -10.71
C PHE A 174 -12.35 -13.91 -10.25
N THR A 175 -11.22 -14.16 -9.58
CA THR A 175 -10.89 -15.48 -9.02
C THR A 175 -11.90 -15.88 -7.95
N VAL A 176 -12.22 -14.96 -7.03
CA VAL A 176 -13.25 -15.17 -5.99
C VAL A 176 -14.62 -15.40 -6.63
N LEU A 177 -15.01 -14.55 -7.59
CA LEU A 177 -16.31 -14.64 -8.25
C LEU A 177 -16.45 -15.94 -9.07
N ALA A 178 -15.43 -16.33 -9.82
CA ALA A 178 -15.46 -17.56 -10.62
C ALA A 178 -15.60 -18.80 -9.74
N LYS A 179 -14.89 -18.85 -8.60
CA LYS A 179 -15.06 -19.91 -7.60
C LYS A 179 -16.51 -19.93 -7.07
N ALA A 180 -17.04 -18.77 -6.69
CA ALA A 180 -18.39 -18.66 -6.14
C ALA A 180 -19.48 -19.03 -7.16
N LEU A 181 -19.32 -18.68 -8.44
CA LEU A 181 -20.22 -19.09 -9.52
C LEU A 181 -20.19 -20.60 -9.76
N GLY A 182 -19.03 -21.23 -9.61
CA GLY A 182 -18.91 -22.70 -9.67
C GLY A 182 -19.71 -23.42 -8.58
N GLU A 183 -19.92 -22.78 -7.43
CA GLU A 183 -20.68 -23.33 -6.30
C GLU A 183 -22.16 -22.92 -6.32
N GLY A 184 -22.44 -21.66 -6.64
CA GLY A 184 -23.78 -21.07 -6.57
C GLY A 184 -24.58 -21.14 -7.87
N GLY A 185 -23.93 -21.41 -9.01
CA GLY A 185 -24.56 -21.39 -10.33
C GLY A 185 -25.00 -19.97 -10.73
N ASP A 186 -26.23 -19.84 -11.23
CA ASP A 186 -26.87 -18.59 -11.64
C ASP A 186 -27.73 -17.95 -10.53
N ASP A 187 -27.79 -18.55 -9.35
CA ASP A 187 -28.54 -18.03 -8.20
C ASP A 187 -27.70 -17.01 -7.43
N ARG A 188 -28.13 -15.73 -7.48
CA ARG A 188 -27.44 -14.62 -6.83
C ARG A 188 -27.19 -14.84 -5.32
N GLU A 189 -28.16 -15.39 -4.60
CA GLU A 189 -28.02 -15.57 -3.15
C GLU A 189 -27.07 -16.71 -2.83
N LYS A 190 -27.08 -17.79 -3.63
CA LYS A 190 -26.09 -18.87 -3.49
C LYS A 190 -24.69 -18.40 -3.84
N VAL A 191 -24.53 -17.59 -4.89
CA VAL A 191 -23.22 -17.00 -5.25
C VAL A 191 -22.71 -16.09 -4.14
N ARG A 192 -23.56 -15.22 -3.58
CA ARG A 192 -23.20 -14.38 -2.43
C ARG A 192 -22.74 -15.23 -1.24
N ALA A 193 -23.51 -16.27 -0.89
CA ALA A 193 -23.16 -17.18 0.20
C ALA A 193 -21.82 -17.91 -0.06
N ALA A 194 -21.54 -18.30 -1.31
CA ALA A 194 -20.28 -18.93 -1.70
C ALA A 194 -19.07 -17.97 -1.60
N VAL A 195 -19.25 -16.68 -1.93
CA VAL A 195 -18.23 -15.64 -1.66
C VAL A 195 -17.97 -15.55 -0.16
N GLU A 196 -19.02 -15.36 0.66
CA GLU A 196 -18.89 -15.26 2.13
C GLU A 196 -18.31 -16.54 2.77
N GLY A 197 -18.49 -17.69 2.13
CA GLY A 197 -17.95 -19.00 2.51
C GLY A 197 -16.51 -19.27 2.08
N THR A 198 -15.89 -18.37 1.30
CA THR A 198 -14.52 -18.59 0.79
C THR A 198 -13.48 -18.49 1.91
N ARG A 199 -12.63 -19.52 2.03
CA ARG A 199 -11.52 -19.62 3.00
C ARG A 199 -10.26 -20.15 2.33
N GLY A 200 -9.09 -19.71 2.81
CA GLY A 200 -7.79 -20.20 2.37
C GLY A 200 -7.48 -19.95 0.88
N LEU A 201 -8.19 -19.04 0.22
CA LEU A 201 -8.00 -18.80 -1.21
C LEU A 201 -6.79 -17.89 -1.44
N ALA A 202 -5.67 -18.46 -1.88
CA ALA A 202 -4.49 -17.68 -2.24
C ALA A 202 -4.76 -16.81 -3.49
N GLY A 203 -4.72 -15.49 -3.32
CA GLY A 203 -4.75 -14.50 -4.38
C GLY A 203 -3.46 -13.66 -4.43
N THR A 204 -3.44 -12.67 -5.31
CA THR A 204 -2.31 -11.76 -5.47
C THR A 204 -2.15 -10.80 -4.29
N ALA A 205 -3.27 -10.34 -3.71
CA ALA A 205 -3.31 -9.41 -2.59
C ALA A 205 -3.06 -10.08 -1.23
N GLY A 206 -3.41 -11.36 -1.08
CA GLY A 206 -3.29 -12.10 0.18
C GLY A 206 -3.93 -13.49 0.09
N VAL A 207 -4.12 -14.14 1.24
CA VAL A 207 -4.91 -15.38 1.34
C VAL A 207 -6.29 -15.03 1.88
N PHE A 208 -7.31 -15.10 1.02
CA PHE A 208 -8.66 -14.66 1.31
C PHE A 208 -9.43 -15.60 2.23
N ASN A 209 -10.00 -15.02 3.27
CA ASN A 209 -10.86 -15.65 4.27
C ASN A 209 -12.05 -14.73 4.58
N PHE A 210 -13.07 -14.76 3.75
CA PHE A 210 -14.28 -13.94 3.92
C PHE A 210 -15.11 -14.41 5.12
N SER A 211 -16.16 -13.69 5.46
CA SER A 211 -17.24 -14.19 6.33
C SER A 211 -18.50 -13.37 6.09
N ALA A 212 -19.62 -13.74 6.70
CA ALA A 212 -20.85 -12.95 6.64
C ALA A 212 -20.72 -11.54 7.27
N THR A 213 -19.65 -11.29 8.03
CA THR A 213 -19.40 -10.00 8.69
C THR A 213 -18.10 -9.33 8.25
N ASP A 214 -17.31 -10.00 7.40
CA ASP A 214 -16.07 -9.47 6.85
C ASP A 214 -16.01 -9.77 5.35
N HIS A 215 -16.29 -8.74 4.56
CA HIS A 215 -16.29 -8.80 3.10
C HIS A 215 -14.96 -8.28 2.50
N ASN A 216 -13.94 -8.00 3.31
CA ASN A 216 -12.58 -7.79 2.83
C ASN A 216 -11.84 -9.12 2.72
N GLY A 217 -11.97 -9.95 3.77
CA GLY A 217 -11.40 -11.28 3.84
C GLY A 217 -9.87 -11.32 3.89
N LEU A 218 -9.24 -10.19 4.21
CA LEU A 218 -7.79 -10.05 4.38
C LEU A 218 -7.52 -9.15 5.58
N ASP A 219 -6.39 -9.37 6.23
CA ASP A 219 -5.91 -8.61 7.37
C ASP A 219 -4.50 -8.04 7.11
N ALA A 220 -3.86 -7.47 8.14
CA ALA A 220 -2.51 -6.92 8.07
C ALA A 220 -1.45 -7.91 7.55
N SER A 221 -1.64 -9.24 7.73
CA SER A 221 -0.69 -10.24 7.22
C SER A 221 -0.62 -10.30 5.69
N ALA A 222 -1.65 -9.77 5.00
CA ALA A 222 -1.67 -9.65 3.55
C ALA A 222 -0.63 -8.65 3.02
N PHE A 223 -0.15 -7.73 3.86
CA PHE A 223 0.90 -6.79 3.49
C PHE A 223 2.31 -7.37 3.72
N GLU A 224 3.21 -6.95 2.83
CA GLU A 224 4.65 -6.97 3.01
C GLU A 224 5.13 -5.52 3.08
N LEU A 225 5.98 -5.19 4.06
CA LEU A 225 6.64 -3.88 4.04
C LEU A 225 7.77 -3.91 3.02
N LEU A 226 7.71 -3.01 2.06
CA LEU A 226 8.69 -2.88 1.01
C LEU A 226 9.46 -1.57 1.15
N THR A 227 10.62 -1.54 0.51
CA THR A 227 11.39 -0.34 0.29
C THR A 227 11.90 -0.26 -1.15
N VAL A 228 12.37 0.92 -1.55
CA VAL A 228 13.11 1.09 -2.80
C VAL A 228 14.59 0.93 -2.50
N LYS A 229 15.25 0.10 -3.29
CA LYS A 229 16.70 -0.08 -3.34
C LYS A 229 17.16 -0.19 -4.79
N ASP A 230 18.06 0.69 -5.21
CA ASP A 230 18.60 0.75 -6.57
C ASP A 230 17.48 0.84 -7.63
N GLY A 231 16.46 1.65 -7.35
CA GLY A 231 15.28 1.85 -8.19
C GLY A 231 14.32 0.65 -8.27
N LYS A 232 14.50 -0.39 -7.44
CA LYS A 232 13.68 -1.60 -7.39
C LYS A 232 12.96 -1.75 -6.05
N PHE A 233 11.78 -2.35 -6.09
CA PHE A 233 11.10 -2.77 -4.87
C PHE A 233 11.74 -4.03 -4.31
N VAL A 234 12.04 -3.99 -3.01
CA VAL A 234 12.56 -5.12 -2.24
C VAL A 234 11.89 -5.13 -0.86
N PRO A 235 11.84 -6.28 -0.15
CA PRO A 235 11.42 -6.31 1.24
C PRO A 235 12.20 -5.31 2.08
N ALA A 236 11.51 -4.53 2.90
CA ALA A 236 12.14 -3.61 3.83
C ALA A 236 12.91 -4.42 4.89
N PRO A 237 14.17 -4.05 5.21
CA PRO A 237 14.91 -4.68 6.29
C PRO A 237 14.13 -4.54 7.60
N LYS A 238 14.09 -5.60 8.42
CA LYS A 238 13.43 -5.59 9.74
C LYS A 238 14.02 -4.53 10.66
#